data_AF-A0A914QZP7-F1
#
_entry.id   AF-A0A914QZP7-F1
#
_cell.length_a   1.000
_cell.length_b   1.000
_cell.length_c   1.000
_cell.angle_alpha   90.00
_cell.angle_beta   90.00
_cell.angle_gamma   90.00
#
_symmetry.space_group_name_H-M   'P 1'
#
loop_
_entity.id
_entity.type
_entity.pdbx_description
1 polymer ?
#
loop_
_entity_poly.entity_id
_entity_poly.type
_entity_poly.pdbx_seq_one_letter_code
_entity_poly.pdbx_strand_id
1 'polypeptide(L)'
;MVQTRSRTRTHQREVVEGAPKPSRSKSAIGGKSSPRPKAKEISRKRGLQQNDKTLSAPALKKSRPNAKKTADKPKAKQRTRSVSKPRTIYHEVRERGINGVNTETQRKMHIEDSTDKFYSDTMSAGDRENDPTLVDLLVQESNSAVEFLIDAGVDLTDINLCGGHSVPRTHWIPSPKEGRPIPVGFSIIKNLKIKLQEFGDLHPGKLQIMTDTPVQGIVTWFE
;
A
#
# COMPACT_ATOMS: atom_id res chain seq x y z
N MET A 1 -25.32 30.16 -49.02
CA MET A 1 -26.72 29.67 -48.94
C MET A 1 -26.80 28.39 -49.77
N VAL A 2 -26.58 27.23 -49.14
CA VAL A 2 -26.58 25.92 -49.82
C VAL A 2 -27.46 24.99 -48.99
N GLN A 3 -28.39 24.36 -49.70
CA GLN A 3 -29.63 23.80 -49.20
C GLN A 3 -29.44 22.35 -48.75
N THR A 4 -29.84 22.05 -47.53
CA THR A 4 -29.89 20.72 -46.93
C THR A 4 -30.97 19.86 -47.59
N ARG A 5 -30.66 18.59 -47.88
CA ARG A 5 -31.66 17.55 -48.19
C ARG A 5 -31.50 16.37 -47.26
N SER A 6 -32.43 16.29 -46.31
CA SER A 6 -32.68 15.17 -45.41
C SER A 6 -33.22 13.98 -46.20
N ARG A 7 -32.66 12.78 -45.99
CA ARG A 7 -33.29 11.51 -46.39
C ARG A 7 -33.30 10.57 -45.18
N THR A 8 -34.48 10.41 -44.60
CA THR A 8 -34.83 9.32 -43.70
C THR A 8 -35.03 8.04 -44.53
N ARG A 9 -34.43 6.92 -44.11
CA ARG A 9 -34.79 5.59 -44.62
C ARG A 9 -34.90 4.60 -43.46
N THR A 10 -36.06 3.98 -43.44
CA THR A 10 -36.68 3.10 -42.46
C THR A 10 -35.95 1.77 -42.25
N HIS A 11 -36.03 1.27 -41.02
CA HIS A 11 -35.60 -0.06 -40.56
C HIS A 11 -36.12 -1.21 -41.42
N GLN A 12 -35.23 -2.18 -41.70
CA GLN A 12 -35.59 -3.60 -41.74
C GLN A 12 -34.54 -4.39 -40.95
N ARG A 13 -35.03 -5.27 -40.06
CA ARG A 13 -34.27 -6.24 -39.28
C ARG A 13 -34.05 -7.47 -40.15
N GLU A 14 -32.81 -7.91 -40.29
CA GLU A 14 -32.49 -9.27 -40.71
C GLU A 14 -31.95 -10.06 -39.51
N VAL A 15 -32.55 -11.23 -39.31
CA VAL A 15 -32.22 -12.24 -38.32
C VAL A 15 -31.08 -13.05 -38.89
N VAL A 16 -29.92 -13.09 -38.21
CA VAL A 16 -28.83 -14.01 -38.56
C VAL A 16 -28.70 -15.06 -37.46
N GLU A 17 -28.86 -16.29 -37.91
CA GLU A 17 -28.97 -17.54 -37.17
C GLU A 17 -27.58 -18.13 -36.87
N GLY A 18 -27.41 -18.62 -35.64
CA GLY A 18 -26.53 -19.73 -35.23
C GLY A 18 -25.08 -19.80 -35.72
N ALA A 19 -24.13 -19.33 -34.90
CA ALA A 19 -22.72 -19.76 -34.97
C ALA A 19 -22.44 -20.88 -33.93
N PRO A 20 -21.67 -21.93 -34.27
CA PRO A 20 -21.57 -23.15 -33.47
C PRO A 20 -20.62 -23.03 -32.26
N LYS A 21 -20.98 -23.71 -31.17
CA LYS A 21 -20.19 -23.85 -29.93
C LYS A 21 -18.92 -24.68 -30.15
N PRO A 22 -17.77 -24.33 -29.55
CA PRO A 22 -16.58 -25.17 -29.60
C PRO A 22 -16.72 -26.41 -28.70
N SER A 23 -16.34 -27.55 -29.28
CA SER A 23 -16.39 -28.90 -28.73
C SER A 23 -15.37 -29.13 -27.60
N ARG A 24 -15.81 -29.88 -26.57
CA ARG A 24 -15.01 -30.45 -25.48
C ARG A 24 -13.83 -31.29 -26.00
N SER A 25 -12.60 -30.97 -25.60
CA SER A 25 -11.48 -31.90 -25.60
C SER A 25 -11.27 -32.47 -24.20
N LYS A 26 -11.44 -33.79 -24.05
CA LYS A 26 -10.90 -34.57 -22.92
C LYS A 26 -9.49 -35.01 -23.29
N SER A 27 -8.51 -34.69 -22.45
CA SER A 27 -7.23 -35.41 -22.42
C SER A 27 -6.70 -35.42 -20.98
N ALA A 28 -6.67 -36.63 -20.42
CA ALA A 28 -5.91 -37.00 -19.23
C ALA A 28 -4.41 -37.09 -19.58
N ILE A 29 -3.59 -37.46 -18.58
CA ILE A 29 -2.11 -37.55 -18.52
C ILE A 29 -1.54 -36.26 -17.91
N GLY A 30 -0.83 -36.24 -16.80
CA GLY A 30 -0.20 -37.28 -15.98
C GLY A 30 0.73 -36.53 -15.02
N GLY A 31 0.77 -36.95 -13.75
CA GLY A 31 1.62 -36.32 -12.75
C GLY A 31 3.11 -36.47 -13.08
N LYS A 32 3.89 -35.45 -12.70
CA LYS A 32 5.27 -35.58 -12.23
C LYS A 32 5.68 -34.27 -11.56
N SER A 33 5.72 -34.33 -10.22
CA SER A 33 6.38 -33.39 -9.34
C SER A 33 7.88 -33.36 -9.63
N SER A 34 8.45 -32.18 -9.86
CA SER A 34 9.90 -31.97 -9.84
C SER A 34 10.28 -31.14 -8.61
N PRO A 35 11.32 -31.54 -7.86
CA PRO A 35 11.63 -30.97 -6.55
C PRO A 35 12.44 -29.66 -6.63
N ARG A 36 12.12 -28.75 -5.71
CA ARG A 36 12.81 -27.48 -5.43
C ARG A 36 14.19 -27.77 -4.77
N PRO A 37 15.30 -27.15 -5.20
CA PRO A 37 16.59 -27.34 -4.56
C PRO A 37 16.67 -26.63 -3.19
N LYS A 38 17.15 -27.34 -2.17
CA LYS A 38 17.37 -26.88 -0.79
C LYS A 38 18.58 -25.92 -0.71
N ALA A 39 18.41 -24.81 0.01
CA ALA A 39 19.47 -23.87 0.33
C ALA A 39 20.50 -24.50 1.30
N LYS A 40 21.79 -24.30 1.02
CA LYS A 40 22.90 -24.68 1.90
C LYS A 40 23.16 -23.58 2.93
N GLU A 41 23.08 -23.96 4.20
CA GLU A 41 23.44 -23.16 5.37
C GLU A 41 24.97 -23.07 5.48
N ILE A 42 25.52 -21.85 5.56
CA ILE A 42 26.94 -21.61 5.85
C ILE A 42 26.99 -20.82 7.16
N SER A 43 27.30 -21.54 8.23
CA SER A 43 27.67 -21.01 9.53
C SER A 43 29.13 -20.54 9.49
N ARG A 44 29.42 -19.30 9.89
CA ARG A 44 30.79 -18.86 10.24
C ARG A 44 30.77 -17.98 11.49
N LYS A 45 31.24 -18.59 12.59
CA LYS A 45 31.77 -17.94 13.80
C LYS A 45 32.93 -17.02 13.46
N ARG A 46 33.04 -15.86 14.13
CA ARG A 46 34.33 -15.32 14.63
C ARG A 46 34.08 -14.52 15.91
N GLY A 47 34.84 -14.86 16.95
CA GLY A 47 34.92 -14.11 18.19
C GLY A 47 36.17 -13.23 18.27
N LEU A 48 36.17 -12.40 19.32
CA LEU A 48 37.28 -11.87 20.10
C LEU A 48 38.34 -11.00 19.41
N GLN A 49 38.44 -9.74 19.86
CA GLN A 49 39.64 -9.29 20.60
C GLN A 49 39.36 -8.01 21.40
N GLN A 50 39.60 -8.10 22.71
CA GLN A 50 39.87 -6.99 23.62
C GLN A 50 41.35 -6.62 23.49
N ASN A 51 41.71 -5.37 23.83
CA ASN A 51 43.01 -5.04 24.41
C ASN A 51 42.90 -3.81 25.33
N ASP A 52 43.44 -4.00 26.53
CA ASP A 52 43.60 -3.08 27.66
C ASP A 52 44.59 -1.93 27.41
N LYS A 53 44.49 -0.88 28.25
CA LYS A 53 45.64 -0.29 28.99
C LYS A 53 45.18 0.68 30.10
N THR A 54 45.14 0.14 31.31
CA THR A 54 45.66 0.63 32.62
C THR A 54 46.06 2.11 32.84
N LEU A 55 45.69 2.69 34.01
CA LEU A 55 46.62 3.02 35.13
C LEU A 55 45.96 3.68 36.37
N SER A 56 46.14 3.00 37.52
CA SER A 56 46.41 3.42 38.92
C SER A 56 45.59 4.48 39.70
N ALA A 57 45.18 4.06 40.92
CA ALA A 57 44.72 4.83 42.10
C ALA A 57 45.90 5.53 42.85
N PRO A 58 45.77 6.26 44.01
CA PRO A 58 45.10 5.83 45.26
C PRO A 58 44.39 6.91 46.12
N ALA A 59 43.69 6.44 47.17
CA ALA A 59 42.96 7.21 48.17
C ALA A 59 43.84 7.73 49.33
N LEU A 60 43.45 8.87 49.93
CA LEU A 60 43.88 9.29 51.28
C LEU A 60 42.70 9.79 52.13
N LYS A 61 42.55 9.21 53.33
CA LYS A 61 41.68 9.69 54.42
C LYS A 61 42.42 10.74 55.26
N LYS A 62 41.69 11.71 55.84
CA LYS A 62 41.96 12.27 57.20
C LYS A 62 40.82 13.17 57.73
N SER A 63 40.29 12.75 58.89
CA SER A 63 39.80 13.49 60.08
C SER A 63 38.94 14.77 60.00
N ARG A 64 37.78 14.71 60.68
CA ARG A 64 36.87 15.80 61.13
C ARG A 64 37.45 16.61 62.32
N PRO A 65 36.90 17.82 62.58
CA PRO A 65 36.21 18.00 63.87
C PRO A 65 34.81 18.65 63.79
N ASN A 66 34.08 18.53 64.90
CA ASN A 66 32.66 18.83 65.15
C ASN A 66 32.28 20.33 65.15
N ALA A 67 31.07 20.64 64.65
CA ALA A 67 30.26 21.76 65.15
C ALA A 67 28.74 21.51 64.97
N LYS A 68 28.08 21.43 66.13
CA LYS A 68 26.68 21.77 66.52
C LYS A 68 25.51 21.62 65.51
N LYS A 69 24.54 20.81 65.95
CA LYS A 69 23.16 20.67 65.47
C LYS A 69 22.45 22.01 65.31
N THR A 70 21.82 22.22 64.15
CA THR A 70 20.53 22.89 64.01
C THR A 70 19.68 22.08 63.03
N ALA A 71 18.42 21.86 63.38
CA ALA A 71 17.48 21.04 62.63
C ALA A 71 16.98 21.85 61.43
N ASP A 72 17.18 21.31 60.21
CA ASP A 72 16.69 21.93 58.98
C ASP A 72 15.93 20.90 58.14
N LYS A 73 14.74 21.31 57.69
CA LYS A 73 13.73 20.52 56.96
C LYS A 73 14.32 19.96 55.64
N PRO A 74 13.95 18.74 55.18
CA PRO A 74 14.53 18.19 53.97
C PRO A 74 14.06 18.96 52.72
N LYS A 75 15.01 19.60 52.02
CA LYS A 75 14.81 20.18 50.68
C LYS A 75 15.00 19.12 49.59
N ALA A 76 13.94 18.99 48.78
CA ALA A 76 13.86 18.62 47.35
C ALA A 76 14.57 17.35 46.81
N LYS A 77 13.77 16.47 46.19
CA LYS A 77 14.18 15.76 44.97
C LYS A 77 13.42 16.36 43.79
N GLN A 78 14.01 17.37 43.13
CA GLN A 78 13.59 17.74 41.79
C GLN A 78 13.86 16.55 40.87
N ARG A 79 12.80 15.87 40.43
CA ARG A 79 12.89 14.90 39.32
C ARG A 79 13.35 15.67 38.10
N THR A 80 14.59 15.43 37.67
CA THR A 80 15.01 15.79 36.32
C THR A 80 14.10 15.01 35.37
N ARG A 81 13.18 15.70 34.70
CA ARG A 81 12.43 15.10 33.61
C ARG A 81 13.45 14.85 32.51
N SER A 82 13.73 13.59 32.23
CA SER A 82 14.41 13.22 31.00
C SER A 82 13.59 13.80 29.86
N VAL A 83 14.15 14.81 29.18
CA VAL A 83 13.58 15.32 27.94
C VAL A 83 13.68 14.17 26.95
N SER A 84 12.60 13.43 26.78
CA SER A 84 12.49 12.46 25.70
C SER A 84 12.71 13.22 24.41
N LYS A 85 13.71 12.79 23.62
CA LYS A 85 13.94 13.29 22.27
C LYS A 85 12.59 13.43 21.55
N PRO A 86 12.36 14.50 20.77
CA PRO A 86 11.10 14.67 20.07
C PRO A 86 10.89 13.42 19.22
N ARG A 87 9.80 12.68 19.48
CA ARG A 87 9.29 11.72 18.52
C ARG A 87 8.98 12.56 17.29
N THR A 88 9.80 12.44 16.25
CA THR A 88 9.42 12.95 14.93
C THR A 88 8.18 12.15 14.52
N ILE A 89 7.02 12.68 14.85
CA ILE A 89 5.72 12.26 14.33
C ILE A 89 5.68 12.74 12.88
N TYR A 90 6.46 12.10 12.01
CA TYR A 90 5.90 11.86 10.69
C TYR A 90 4.68 11.02 10.99
N HIS A 91 3.50 11.63 10.91
CA HIS A 91 2.25 10.89 10.86
C HIS A 91 2.43 9.89 9.72
N GLU A 92 2.73 8.65 10.10
CA GLU A 92 2.84 7.52 9.20
C GLU A 92 1.54 7.54 8.40
N VAL A 93 1.61 7.87 7.11
CA VAL A 93 0.45 7.80 6.21
C VAL A 93 0.08 6.33 6.17
N ARG A 94 -0.84 5.95 7.06
CA ARG A 94 -1.39 4.61 7.16
C ARG A 94 -2.53 4.52 6.16
N GLU A 95 -2.18 4.58 4.88
CA GLU A 95 -3.09 4.08 3.85
C GLU A 95 -3.22 2.58 4.09
N ARG A 96 -4.39 2.21 4.60
CA ARG A 96 -4.69 0.86 5.09
C ARG A 96 -4.89 -0.10 3.94
N GLY A 97 -5.46 0.33 2.82
CA GLY A 97 -5.69 -0.52 1.67
C GLY A 97 -6.44 0.17 0.55
N ILE A 98 -6.76 -0.59 -0.48
CA ILE A 98 -7.53 -0.15 -1.65
C ILE A 98 -8.84 -0.94 -1.73
N ASN A 99 -9.97 -0.26 -1.94
CA ASN A 99 -11.25 -0.94 -2.07
C ASN A 99 -11.38 -1.54 -3.47
N GLY A 100 -11.88 -2.78 -3.57
CA GLY A 100 -12.16 -3.42 -4.84
C GLY A 100 -13.29 -4.43 -4.71
N VAL A 101 -14.10 -4.57 -5.76
CA VAL A 101 -15.24 -5.51 -5.79
C VAL A 101 -15.10 -6.57 -6.87
N ASN A 102 -15.68 -7.74 -6.62
CA ASN A 102 -15.65 -8.92 -7.48
C ASN A 102 -14.22 -9.42 -7.81
N THR A 103 -13.24 -9.15 -6.95
CA THR A 103 -11.82 -9.47 -7.23
C THR A 103 -11.52 -10.96 -7.05
N GLU A 104 -10.41 -11.42 -7.63
CA GLU A 104 -9.95 -12.80 -7.41
C GLU A 104 -9.59 -13.05 -5.93
N THR A 105 -9.05 -12.05 -5.23
CA THR A 105 -8.77 -12.14 -3.80
C THR A 105 -10.05 -12.35 -2.99
N GLN A 106 -11.14 -11.62 -3.29
CA GLN A 106 -12.44 -11.84 -2.64
C GLN A 106 -12.96 -13.26 -2.88
N ARG A 107 -12.87 -13.77 -4.12
CA ARG A 107 -13.27 -15.14 -4.45
C ARG A 107 -12.49 -16.18 -3.65
N LYS A 108 -11.16 -16.04 -3.57
CA LYS A 108 -10.29 -16.94 -2.80
C LYS A 108 -10.58 -16.94 -1.30
N MET A 109 -11.04 -15.82 -0.77
CA MET A 109 -11.44 -15.67 0.63
C MET A 109 -12.93 -15.97 0.89
N HIS A 110 -13.66 -16.44 -0.14
CA HIS A 110 -15.09 -16.74 -0.05
C HIS A 110 -15.95 -15.54 0.39
N ILE A 111 -15.60 -14.34 -0.06
CA ILE A 111 -16.34 -13.11 0.23
C ILE A 111 -17.35 -12.83 -0.90
N GLU A 112 -18.63 -12.74 -0.55
CA GLU A 112 -19.71 -12.39 -1.48
C GLU A 112 -19.98 -10.87 -1.48
N ASP A 113 -19.31 -10.16 -2.37
CA ASP A 113 -19.53 -8.72 -2.62
C ASP A 113 -20.22 -8.50 -3.97
N SER A 114 -20.62 -7.27 -4.25
CA SER A 114 -21.26 -6.86 -5.50
C SER A 114 -21.09 -5.36 -5.71
N THR A 115 -21.09 -4.92 -6.96
CA THR A 115 -21.03 -3.50 -7.33
C THR A 115 -22.11 -2.69 -6.62
N ASP A 116 -23.33 -3.22 -6.52
CA ASP A 116 -24.46 -2.53 -5.89
C ASP A 116 -24.23 -2.25 -4.40
N LYS A 117 -23.68 -3.23 -3.67
CA LYS A 117 -23.28 -3.06 -2.26
C LYS A 117 -22.21 -1.97 -2.13
N PHE A 118 -21.16 -2.03 -2.94
CA PHE A 118 -20.07 -1.06 -2.88
C PHE A 118 -20.54 0.36 -3.27
N TYR A 119 -21.37 0.48 -4.30
CA TYR A 119 -22.00 1.74 -4.69
C TYR A 119 -22.86 2.31 -3.56
N SER A 120 -23.75 1.50 -2.98
CA SER A 120 -24.64 1.92 -1.89
C SER A 120 -23.86 2.38 -0.66
N ASP A 121 -22.82 1.65 -0.27
CA ASP A 121 -21.95 2.00 0.85
C ASP A 121 -21.23 3.33 0.59
N THR A 122 -20.70 3.53 -0.63
CA THR A 122 -19.98 4.74 -1.01
C THR A 122 -20.89 5.96 -1.01
N MET A 123 -22.07 5.85 -1.63
CA MET A 123 -23.08 6.92 -1.63
C MET A 123 -23.56 7.24 -0.21
N SER A 124 -23.74 6.23 0.64
CA SER A 124 -24.19 6.43 2.02
C SER A 124 -23.11 7.07 2.88
N ALA A 125 -21.84 6.69 2.69
CA ALA A 125 -20.71 7.24 3.44
C ALA A 125 -20.41 8.70 3.08
N GLY A 126 -20.77 9.15 1.87
CA GLY A 126 -20.68 10.55 1.45
C GLY A 126 -21.97 11.35 1.64
N ASP A 127 -22.88 10.89 2.51
CA ASP A 127 -24.18 11.53 2.78
C ASP A 127 -25.00 11.82 1.51
N ARG A 128 -24.77 11.02 0.45
CA ARG A 128 -25.36 11.14 -0.89
C ARG A 128 -25.04 12.46 -1.61
N GLU A 129 -23.98 13.15 -1.20
CA GLU A 129 -23.47 14.34 -1.88
C GLU A 129 -22.45 14.02 -2.99
N ASN A 130 -22.08 12.75 -3.13
CA ASN A 130 -21.20 12.29 -4.21
C ASN A 130 -21.86 12.47 -5.58
N ASP A 131 -21.05 12.69 -6.62
CA ASP A 131 -21.51 12.54 -8.01
C ASP A 131 -21.78 11.05 -8.29
N PRO A 132 -23.04 10.66 -8.56
CA PRO A 132 -23.41 9.26 -8.81
C PRO A 132 -22.63 8.62 -9.97
N THR A 133 -22.33 9.40 -11.00
CA THR A 133 -21.65 8.91 -12.21
C THR A 133 -20.20 8.55 -11.89
N LEU A 134 -19.54 9.37 -11.07
CA LEU A 134 -18.17 9.10 -10.64
C LEU A 134 -18.10 7.91 -9.68
N VAL A 135 -19.11 7.74 -8.82
CA VAL A 135 -19.18 6.57 -7.92
C VAL A 135 -19.43 5.28 -8.69
N ASP A 136 -20.32 5.30 -9.69
CA ASP A 136 -20.51 4.13 -10.56
C ASP A 136 -19.19 3.75 -11.25
N LEU A 137 -18.52 4.72 -11.90
CA LEU A 137 -17.23 4.47 -12.54
C LEU A 137 -16.18 3.92 -11.55
N LEU A 138 -16.08 4.51 -10.35
CA LEU A 138 -15.19 4.05 -9.29
C LEU A 138 -15.43 2.58 -8.95
N VAL A 139 -16.70 2.18 -8.82
CA VAL A 139 -17.08 0.82 -8.43
C VAL A 139 -16.82 -0.18 -9.56
N GLN A 140 -17.25 0.15 -10.79
CA GLN A 140 -17.09 -0.72 -11.96
C GLN A 140 -15.60 -0.99 -12.27
N GLU A 141 -14.76 0.05 -12.17
CA GLU A 141 -13.32 -0.06 -12.46
C GLU A 141 -12.48 -0.48 -11.24
N SER A 142 -13.08 -0.69 -10.07
CA SER A 142 -12.30 -1.02 -8.86
C SER A 142 -11.59 -2.38 -8.97
N ASN A 143 -12.16 -3.32 -9.72
CA ASN A 143 -11.54 -4.63 -9.97
C ASN A 143 -10.28 -4.50 -10.82
N SER A 144 -10.41 -3.85 -11.99
CA SER A 144 -9.31 -3.64 -12.92
C SER A 144 -8.17 -2.86 -12.26
N ALA A 145 -8.49 -1.88 -11.41
CA ALA A 145 -7.51 -1.14 -10.62
C ALA A 145 -6.75 -2.03 -9.61
N VAL A 146 -7.42 -2.96 -8.92
CA VAL A 146 -6.75 -3.90 -8.00
C VAL A 146 -5.82 -4.84 -8.78
N GLU A 147 -6.30 -5.43 -9.87
CA GLU A 147 -5.49 -6.34 -10.69
C GLU A 147 -4.28 -5.63 -11.30
N PHE A 148 -4.44 -4.38 -11.76
CA PHE A 148 -3.32 -3.55 -12.22
C PHE A 148 -2.21 -3.38 -11.17
N LEU A 149 -2.58 -3.19 -9.90
CA LEU A 149 -1.60 -3.06 -8.82
C LEU A 149 -0.94 -4.40 -8.48
N ILE A 150 -1.68 -5.50 -8.55
CA ILE A 150 -1.14 -6.86 -8.39
C ILE A 150 -0.11 -7.15 -9.49
N ASP A 151 -0.44 -6.84 -10.74
CA ASP A 151 0.44 -6.98 -11.90
C ASP A 151 1.69 -6.08 -11.79
N ALA A 152 1.56 -4.92 -11.16
CA ALA A 152 2.69 -4.05 -10.84
C ALA A 152 3.60 -4.61 -9.73
N GLY A 153 3.17 -5.66 -9.01
CA GLY A 153 3.94 -6.33 -7.94
C GLY A 153 3.52 -5.96 -6.52
N VAL A 154 2.34 -5.35 -6.33
CA VAL A 154 1.79 -5.07 -5.00
C VAL A 154 1.07 -6.30 -4.47
N ASP A 155 1.48 -6.78 -3.30
CA ASP A 155 0.81 -7.92 -2.63
C ASP A 155 -0.52 -7.47 -2.01
N LEU A 156 -1.64 -7.77 -2.69
CA LEU A 156 -3.01 -7.46 -2.28
C LEU A 156 -3.81 -8.74 -2.00
N THR A 157 -3.19 -9.69 -1.30
CA THR A 157 -3.75 -11.03 -1.04
C THR A 157 -4.56 -11.15 0.25
N ASP A 158 -4.67 -10.07 1.04
CA ASP A 158 -5.51 -10.01 2.23
C ASP A 158 -6.63 -8.98 2.06
N ILE A 159 -7.75 -9.17 2.77
CA ILE A 159 -8.92 -8.29 2.71
C ILE A 159 -9.43 -7.99 4.12
N ASN A 160 -9.71 -6.72 4.37
CA ASN A 160 -10.23 -6.26 5.65
C ASN A 160 -11.61 -5.58 5.50
N LEU A 161 -12.36 -5.58 6.60
CA LEU A 161 -13.59 -4.81 6.75
C LEU A 161 -13.24 -3.44 7.34
N CYS A 162 -13.53 -2.37 6.60
CA CYS A 162 -13.39 -1.01 7.07
C CYS A 162 -14.75 -0.41 7.43
N GLY A 163 -14.75 0.63 8.28
CA GLY A 163 -15.98 1.34 8.64
C GLY A 163 -16.68 1.92 7.40
N GLY A 164 -18.01 1.88 7.39
CA GLY A 164 -18.84 2.29 6.25
C GLY A 164 -19.09 1.19 5.22
N HIS A 165 -18.38 0.05 5.29
CA HIS A 165 -18.58 -1.06 4.37
C HIS A 165 -19.57 -2.09 4.92
N SER A 166 -20.50 -2.55 4.08
CA SER A 166 -21.42 -3.65 4.38
C SER A 166 -20.73 -5.02 4.35
N VAL A 167 -19.65 -5.17 3.56
CA VAL A 167 -18.87 -6.41 3.42
C VAL A 167 -17.38 -6.11 3.29
N PRO A 168 -16.48 -7.07 3.60
CA PRO A 168 -15.04 -6.87 3.49
C PRO A 168 -14.61 -6.67 2.02
N ARG A 169 -13.93 -5.55 1.72
CA ARG A 169 -13.48 -5.23 0.35
C ARG A 169 -12.20 -4.40 0.28
N THR A 170 -11.63 -4.05 1.43
CA THR A 170 -10.38 -3.28 1.48
C THR A 170 -9.21 -4.24 1.33
N HIS A 171 -8.60 -4.27 0.15
CA HIS A 171 -7.42 -5.06 -0.17
C HIS A 171 -6.20 -4.51 0.55
N TRP A 172 -5.45 -5.41 1.18
CA TRP A 172 -4.35 -5.10 2.08
C TRP A 172 -3.14 -5.99 1.78
N ILE A 173 -1.94 -5.48 2.06
CA ILE A 173 -0.73 -6.27 2.26
C ILE A 173 -0.82 -7.11 3.55
N PRO A 174 -0.70 -8.45 3.48
CA PRO A 174 -0.69 -9.29 4.67
C PRO A 174 0.31 -8.81 5.72
N SER A 175 -0.08 -8.84 6.99
CA SER A 175 0.84 -8.49 8.08
C SER A 175 1.97 -9.52 8.17
N PRO A 176 3.24 -9.10 8.20
CA PRO A 176 4.34 -10.04 8.29
C PRO A 176 4.34 -10.71 9.68
N LYS A 177 4.79 -11.98 9.73
CA LYS A 177 4.93 -12.72 11.00
C LYS A 177 5.95 -12.06 11.94
N GLU A 178 6.96 -11.44 11.37
CA GLU A 178 8.01 -10.70 12.06
C GLU A 178 8.32 -9.41 11.30
N GLY A 179 8.60 -8.32 12.03
CA GLY A 179 8.90 -7.01 11.45
C GLY A 179 7.73 -6.04 11.49
N ARG A 180 7.87 -4.93 10.75
CA ARG A 180 6.85 -3.88 10.69
C ARG A 180 5.93 -4.11 9.50
N PRO A 181 4.60 -3.91 9.64
CA PRO A 181 3.69 -3.88 8.52
C PRO A 181 4.14 -2.85 7.48
N ILE A 182 4.01 -3.20 6.20
CA ILE A 182 4.29 -2.30 5.08
C ILE A 182 2.97 -1.60 4.73
N PRO A 183 2.90 -0.26 4.76
CA PRO A 183 1.71 0.46 4.32
C PRO A 183 1.43 0.21 2.82
N VAL A 184 0.15 0.07 2.45
CA VAL A 184 -0.23 -0.22 1.07
C VAL A 184 0.20 0.90 0.12
N GLY A 185 -0.01 2.16 0.51
CA GLY A 185 0.40 3.32 -0.27
C GLY A 185 1.90 3.35 -0.59
N PHE A 186 2.75 3.01 0.39
CA PHE A 186 4.19 2.92 0.17
C PHE A 186 4.54 1.85 -0.88
N SER A 187 3.91 0.68 -0.80
CA SER A 187 4.15 -0.41 -1.74
C SER A 187 3.70 -0.06 -3.16
N ILE A 188 2.55 0.61 -3.30
CA ILE A 188 2.04 1.10 -4.59
C ILE A 188 3.06 2.04 -5.23
N ILE A 189 3.47 3.10 -4.51
CA ILE A 189 4.42 4.09 -5.03
C ILE A 189 5.75 3.42 -5.40
N LYS A 190 6.27 2.54 -4.53
CA LYS A 190 7.53 1.83 -4.78
C LYS A 190 7.47 1.01 -6.06
N ASN A 191 6.44 0.17 -6.23
CA ASN A 191 6.33 -0.73 -7.36
C ASN A 191 6.05 0.02 -8.67
N LEU A 192 5.16 1.02 -8.66
CA LEU A 192 4.91 1.85 -9.84
C LEU A 192 6.15 2.65 -10.24
N LYS A 193 6.93 3.15 -9.26
CA LYS A 193 8.21 3.79 -9.54
C LYS A 193 9.18 2.85 -10.24
N ILE A 194 9.28 1.59 -9.80
CA ILE A 194 10.13 0.58 -10.46
C ILE A 194 9.65 0.38 -11.92
N LYS A 195 8.34 0.24 -12.15
CA LYS A 195 7.78 0.11 -13.50
C LYS A 195 8.06 1.30 -14.40
N LEU A 196 7.98 2.52 -13.86
CA LEU A 196 8.33 3.73 -14.60
C LEU A 196 9.83 3.77 -14.95
N GLN A 197 10.71 3.36 -14.03
CA GLN A 197 12.15 3.27 -14.29
C GLN A 197 12.45 2.22 -15.37
N GLU A 198 11.90 1.02 -15.25
CA GLU A 198 12.01 -0.04 -16.27
C GLU A 198 11.54 0.46 -17.65
N PHE A 199 10.41 1.18 -17.69
CA PHE A 199 9.90 1.76 -18.93
C PHE A 199 10.85 2.80 -19.53
N GLY A 200 11.43 3.68 -18.70
CA GLY A 200 12.38 4.69 -19.13
C GLY A 200 13.69 4.09 -19.66
N ASP A 201 14.18 3.02 -19.03
CA ASP A 201 15.38 2.30 -19.46
C ASP A 201 15.15 1.59 -20.81
N LEU A 202 13.97 1.01 -21.02
CA LEU A 202 13.58 0.35 -22.27
C LEU A 202 13.26 1.34 -23.40
N HIS A 203 12.83 2.56 -23.06
CA HIS A 203 12.42 3.58 -24.03
C HIS A 203 13.13 4.93 -23.78
N PRO A 204 14.44 5.03 -24.08
CA PRO A 204 15.18 6.26 -23.86
C PRO A 204 14.52 7.47 -24.52
N GLY A 205 14.32 8.54 -23.75
CA GLY A 205 13.72 9.79 -24.20
C GLY A 205 12.19 9.81 -24.28
N LYS A 206 11.49 8.71 -23.97
CA LYS A 206 10.02 8.69 -23.89
C LYS A 206 9.47 9.06 -22.51
N LEU A 207 10.30 8.99 -21.47
CA LEU A 207 9.92 9.33 -20.10
C LEU A 207 11.02 10.18 -19.44
N GLN A 208 10.62 11.29 -18.84
CA GLN A 208 11.46 12.11 -17.98
C GLN A 208 10.67 12.44 -16.70
N ILE A 209 11.24 12.10 -15.55
CA ILE A 209 10.66 12.45 -14.24
C ILE A 209 11.46 13.63 -13.69
N MET A 210 10.81 14.77 -13.53
CA MET A 210 11.41 15.99 -12.97
C MET A 210 10.92 16.20 -11.54
N THR A 211 11.83 16.21 -10.58
CA THR A 211 11.54 16.61 -9.19
C THR A 211 11.82 18.10 -9.01
N ASP A 212 11.38 18.67 -7.90
CA ASP A 212 11.66 20.08 -7.54
C ASP A 212 11.21 21.09 -8.62
N THR A 213 10.22 20.70 -9.43
CA THR A 213 9.73 21.46 -10.58
C THR A 213 8.25 21.76 -10.39
N PRO A 214 7.88 22.88 -9.73
CA PRO A 214 6.48 23.23 -9.50
C PRO A 214 5.82 23.72 -10.80
N VAL A 215 4.66 23.14 -11.14
CA VAL A 215 3.82 23.59 -12.26
C VAL A 215 3.16 24.93 -11.91
N GLN A 216 3.37 25.96 -12.72
CA GLN A 216 2.86 27.33 -12.46
C GLN A 216 1.49 27.62 -13.07
N GLY A 217 1.14 26.91 -14.15
CA GLY A 217 -0.10 27.14 -14.86
C GLY A 217 -0.23 26.17 -16.02
N ILE A 218 -1.46 26.04 -16.50
CA ILE A 218 -1.78 25.30 -17.73
C ILE A 218 -2.01 26.35 -18.81
N VAL A 219 -1.35 26.20 -19.96
CA VAL A 219 -1.55 27.09 -21.11
C VAL A 219 -2.72 26.56 -21.93
N THR A 220 -3.75 27.37 -22.14
CA THR A 220 -4.90 27.07 -23.00
C THR A 220 -4.84 27.89 -24.28
N TRP A 221 -5.12 27.26 -25.42
CA TRP A 221 -4.98 27.88 -26.75
C TRP A 221 -6.25 28.58 -27.25
N PHE A 222 -7.26 28.75 -26.40
CA PHE A 222 -8.54 29.40 -26.73
C PHE A 222 -8.76 30.57 -25.78
N GLU A 223 -8.19 31.72 -26.11
CA GLU A 223 -8.54 33.05 -25.57
C GLU A 223 -8.95 33.96 -26.73
#